data_AF-A0A0H5QTA0-F1
#
_entry.id   AF-A0A0H5QTA0-F1
#
_cell.length_a   1.000
_cell.length_b   1.000
_cell.length_c   1.000
_cell.angle_alpha   90.00
_cell.angle_beta   90.00
_cell.angle_gamma   90.00
#
_symmetry.space_group_name_H-M   'P 1'
#
loop_
_entity.id
_entity.type
_entity.pdbx_description
1 polymer ?
#
loop_
_entity_poly.entity_id
_entity_poly.type
_entity_poly.pdbx_seq_one_letter_code
_entity_poly.pdbx_strand_id
1 'polypeptide(L)'
;MIVRVQSASGQKRVEVGSVSTSWGELLELISVKFDFPVGKFRISRRPLHNPEWVNVDPKLALGSIGIEHGTMVYLAPDDDVVVESGPVFKLTPKCQHNIKARCLHCLAPADPDAPLASWLCNHPPTAFCPKCLPPEEVVESSPANHEKEDPDKPFKVDIIPYAQFMAEKRALCKFKHHLSTVCHSCAPPEMISYAGKSRCDGGHRPWPLGICGKCAPSNAVLHLQSYRRCDGISFKDVAAGERFISTWSANPGIQRAAILFGRFIDEPTETGNIGAIRAEVEGIYIPPQEGLPDGVRLLRDPHEASNLKVAAELGLEPVGWAITTLPRSGKEYGGEVFLSGREVRQAARFQLKFSDNLNHSRFVTMVIQYNNQGNIEPKAYQISDQGVAMERDGLIEEGSAVGFLRPKTAKKGDFLSSIIFKNKTVTPDKDFLPDELLVKVIPMKPFNPQPMFKYLHFPFNGTDVHFTAHVQVHRNEPIHVQFSDFLLLLFLPQVMEESLALEIVRSVKAGAPPPANVQARIDYALKKYVQ
;
A
#
# COMPACT_ATOMS: atom_id res chain seq x y z
N MET A 1 -27.81 29.42 10.24
CA MET A 1 -27.05 30.11 9.17
C MET A 1 -26.04 29.15 8.53
N ILE A 2 -25.51 29.47 7.33
CA ILE A 2 -24.58 28.60 6.61
C ILE A 2 -23.22 29.28 6.49
N VAL A 3 -22.15 28.61 6.89
CA VAL A 3 -20.76 29.02 6.62
C VAL A 3 -20.21 28.12 5.52
N ARG A 4 -19.62 28.70 4.48
CA ARG A 4 -19.03 27.95 3.38
C ARG A 4 -17.54 27.76 3.68
N VAL A 5 -17.10 26.52 3.78
CA VAL A 5 -15.72 26.18 4.12
C VAL A 5 -15.05 25.53 2.91
N GLN A 6 -14.00 26.16 2.39
CA GLN A 6 -13.15 25.64 1.34
C GLN A 6 -12.01 24.86 2.00
N SER A 7 -11.71 23.68 1.49
CA SER A 7 -10.52 22.93 1.88
C SER A 7 -9.88 22.29 0.65
N ALA A 8 -8.75 21.63 0.82
CA ALA A 8 -8.16 20.78 -0.22
C ALA A 8 -9.11 19.65 -0.69
N SER A 9 -10.04 19.19 0.17
CA SER A 9 -11.06 18.19 -0.19
C SER A 9 -12.32 18.80 -0.83
N GLY A 10 -12.27 20.07 -1.26
CA GLY A 10 -13.40 20.79 -1.84
C GLY A 10 -14.18 21.66 -0.85
N GLN A 11 -15.27 22.25 -1.36
CA GLN A 11 -16.14 23.18 -0.63
C GLN A 11 -17.28 22.43 0.05
N LYS A 12 -17.43 22.56 1.36
CA LYS A 12 -18.62 22.08 2.08
C LYS A 12 -19.34 23.23 2.77
N ARG A 13 -20.66 23.13 2.87
CA ARG A 13 -21.51 24.07 3.62
C ARG A 13 -21.66 23.56 5.04
N VAL A 14 -21.21 24.30 6.04
CA VAL A 14 -21.40 23.99 7.47
C VAL A 14 -22.64 24.73 7.95
N GLU A 15 -23.64 24.00 8.44
CA GLU A 15 -24.83 24.59 9.04
C GLU A 15 -24.54 24.87 10.51
N VAL A 16 -24.74 26.12 10.94
CA VAL A 16 -24.58 26.56 12.32
C VAL A 16 -25.87 27.24 12.77
N GLY A 17 -26.23 27.18 14.05
CA GLY A 17 -27.55 27.63 14.53
C GLY A 17 -27.86 29.08 14.14
N SER A 18 -27.04 30.02 14.62
CA SER A 18 -27.20 31.45 14.36
C SER A 18 -25.85 32.20 14.41
N VAL A 19 -25.87 33.53 14.22
CA VAL A 19 -24.68 34.39 14.41
C VAL A 19 -24.19 34.46 15.86
N SER A 20 -25.02 34.01 16.83
CA SER A 20 -24.63 33.91 18.24
C SER A 20 -23.88 32.61 18.59
N THR A 21 -23.78 31.67 17.64
CA THR A 21 -22.94 30.47 17.79
C THR A 21 -21.50 30.88 18.08
N SER A 22 -20.80 30.15 18.93
CA SER A 22 -19.42 30.45 19.27
C SER A 22 -18.43 30.03 18.15
N TRP A 23 -17.26 30.67 18.12
CA TRP A 23 -16.17 30.27 17.24
C TRP A 23 -15.72 28.82 17.50
N GLY A 24 -15.68 28.39 18.76
CA GLY A 24 -15.34 27.02 19.16
C GLY A 24 -16.30 25.98 18.60
N GLU A 25 -17.61 26.21 18.69
CA GLU A 25 -18.62 25.30 18.13
C GLU A 25 -18.51 25.19 16.59
N LEU A 26 -18.17 26.27 15.89
CA LEU A 26 -17.91 26.20 14.45
C LEU A 26 -16.68 25.32 14.13
N LEU A 27 -15.62 25.39 14.93
CA LEU A 27 -14.44 24.52 14.76
C LEU A 27 -14.78 23.05 14.99
N GLU A 28 -15.62 22.72 15.98
CA GLU A 28 -16.10 21.35 16.22
C GLU A 28 -16.94 20.84 15.04
N LEU A 29 -17.85 21.65 14.51
CA LEU A 29 -18.67 21.30 13.35
C LEU A 29 -17.83 21.11 12.08
N ILE A 30 -16.79 21.93 11.91
CA ILE A 30 -15.81 21.77 10.83
C ILE A 30 -15.01 20.48 11.03
N SER A 31 -14.58 20.19 12.25
CA SER A 31 -13.83 18.99 12.59
C SER A 31 -14.58 17.72 12.18
N VAL A 32 -15.86 17.61 12.56
CA VAL A 32 -16.72 16.48 12.19
C VAL A 32 -16.97 16.44 10.68
N LYS A 33 -17.23 17.59 10.05
CA LYS A 33 -17.62 17.63 8.63
C LYS A 33 -16.46 17.38 7.65
N PHE A 34 -15.25 17.71 8.06
CA PHE A 34 -14.04 17.57 7.24
C PHE A 34 -13.11 16.45 7.70
N ASP A 35 -13.45 15.74 8.78
CA ASP A 35 -12.63 14.65 9.35
C ASP A 35 -11.22 15.13 9.75
N PHE A 36 -11.17 16.30 10.39
CA PHE A 36 -9.93 16.92 10.89
C PHE A 36 -10.03 17.13 12.41
N PRO A 37 -9.07 16.69 13.23
CA PRO A 37 -9.13 16.90 14.68
C PRO A 37 -9.14 18.40 15.05
N VAL A 38 -9.96 18.79 16.03
CA VAL A 38 -9.96 20.17 16.58
C VAL A 38 -8.55 20.52 17.06
N GLY A 39 -8.03 21.68 16.64
CA GLY A 39 -6.66 22.12 16.96
C GLY A 39 -5.56 21.55 16.05
N LYS A 40 -5.91 20.78 15.00
CA LYS A 40 -4.97 20.34 13.94
C LYS A 40 -5.24 21.00 12.59
N PHE A 41 -6.03 22.05 12.58
CA PHE A 41 -6.31 22.87 11.40
C PHE A 41 -6.49 24.33 11.79
N ARG A 42 -6.25 25.22 10.83
CA ARG A 42 -6.43 26.67 10.93
C ARG A 42 -7.41 27.13 9.86
N ILE A 43 -8.11 28.21 10.18
CA ILE A 43 -9.10 28.82 9.28
C ILE A 43 -8.57 30.19 8.85
N SER A 44 -8.58 30.44 7.54
CA SER A 44 -8.23 31.70 6.91
C SER A 44 -9.48 32.37 6.32
N ARG A 45 -9.56 33.71 6.40
CA ARG A 45 -10.60 34.52 5.74
C ARG A 45 -10.36 34.68 4.24
N ARG A 46 -9.11 34.53 3.81
CA ARG A 46 -8.69 34.63 2.42
C ARG A 46 -8.26 33.27 1.86
N PRO A 47 -8.28 33.09 0.53
CA PRO A 47 -7.74 31.90 -0.11
C PRO A 47 -6.34 31.54 0.39
N LEU A 48 -6.01 30.25 0.44
CA LEU A 48 -4.75 29.76 1.01
C LEU A 48 -3.49 30.18 0.25
N HIS A 49 -3.61 30.73 -0.97
CA HIS A 49 -2.48 31.34 -1.68
C HIS A 49 -2.09 32.72 -1.12
N ASN A 50 -2.95 33.34 -0.30
CA ASN A 50 -2.70 34.60 0.41
C ASN A 50 -3.50 34.63 1.73
N PRO A 51 -3.12 33.81 2.73
CA PRO A 51 -3.96 33.53 3.88
C PRO A 51 -4.04 34.72 4.87
N GLU A 52 -5.21 34.86 5.50
CA GLU A 52 -5.48 35.77 6.61
C GLU A 52 -6.08 34.94 7.75
N TRP A 53 -5.23 34.44 8.65
CA TRP A 53 -5.62 33.50 9.69
C TRP A 53 -6.51 34.12 10.76
N VAL A 54 -7.58 33.41 11.14
CA VAL A 54 -8.46 33.79 12.25
C VAL A 54 -7.85 33.28 13.55
N ASN A 55 -7.41 34.20 14.42
CA ASN A 55 -6.94 33.88 15.77
C ASN A 55 -7.75 34.70 16.79
N VAL A 56 -8.80 34.09 17.33
CA VAL A 56 -9.77 34.74 18.22
C VAL A 56 -10.17 33.78 19.34
N ASP A 57 -10.62 34.30 20.47
CA ASP A 57 -11.10 33.49 21.60
C ASP A 57 -12.25 32.57 21.14
N PRO A 58 -12.17 31.24 21.38
CA PRO A 58 -13.23 30.28 21.05
C PRO A 58 -14.62 30.66 21.56
N LYS A 59 -14.72 31.46 22.63
CA LYS A 59 -16.00 31.89 23.22
C LYS A 59 -16.68 33.04 22.46
N LEU A 60 -15.99 33.69 21.52
CA LEU A 60 -16.56 34.80 20.77
C LEU A 60 -17.64 34.32 19.81
N ALA A 61 -18.71 35.10 19.70
CA ALA A 61 -19.80 34.84 18.76
C ALA A 61 -19.35 35.08 17.31
N LEU A 62 -19.79 34.23 16.37
CA LEU A 62 -19.44 34.35 14.95
C LEU A 62 -19.72 35.74 14.36
N GLY A 63 -20.85 36.35 14.74
CA GLY A 63 -21.20 37.71 14.29
C GLY A 63 -20.20 38.78 14.76
N SER A 64 -19.63 38.63 15.96
CA SER A 64 -18.65 39.59 16.50
C SER A 64 -17.30 39.55 15.78
N ILE A 65 -17.02 38.44 15.08
CA ILE A 65 -15.80 38.24 14.28
C ILE A 65 -16.09 38.31 12.78
N GLY A 66 -17.23 38.89 12.36
CA GLY A 66 -17.56 39.10 10.95
C GLY A 66 -17.83 37.83 10.15
N ILE A 67 -18.22 36.73 10.83
CA ILE A 67 -18.69 35.51 10.18
C ILE A 67 -20.21 35.50 10.24
N GLU A 68 -20.83 35.67 9.08
CA GLU A 68 -22.27 35.79 8.90
C GLU A 68 -22.78 34.69 7.96
N HIS A 69 -24.08 34.72 7.65
CA HIS A 69 -24.65 33.79 6.68
C HIS A 69 -23.98 33.96 5.31
N GLY A 70 -23.43 32.87 4.77
CA GLY A 70 -22.81 32.82 3.46
C GLY A 70 -21.32 33.15 3.46
N THR A 71 -20.71 33.50 4.60
CA THR A 71 -19.27 33.78 4.70
C THR A 71 -18.46 32.59 4.19
N MET A 72 -17.45 32.89 3.36
CA MET A 72 -16.50 31.90 2.84
C MET A 72 -15.23 31.93 3.70
N VAL A 73 -14.80 30.76 4.17
CA VAL A 73 -13.53 30.60 4.90
C VAL A 73 -12.74 29.42 4.34
N TYR A 74 -11.42 29.41 4.56
CA TYR A 74 -10.49 28.46 3.96
C TYR A 74 -9.76 27.68 5.05
N LEU A 75 -9.90 26.36 5.03
CA LEU A 75 -9.31 25.43 6.00
C LEU A 75 -7.96 24.94 5.50
N ALA A 76 -6.94 25.03 6.34
CA ALA A 76 -5.63 24.41 6.16
C ALA A 76 -5.24 23.57 7.37
N PRO A 77 -4.45 22.48 7.21
CA PRO A 77 -3.81 21.80 8.33
C PRO A 77 -2.90 22.77 9.10
N ASP A 78 -2.77 22.59 10.42
CA ASP A 78 -1.85 23.40 11.23
C ASP A 78 -0.39 22.95 11.02
N ASP A 79 0.53 23.90 10.81
CA ASP A 79 1.87 23.66 10.26
C ASP A 79 2.90 23.13 11.31
N ASP A 80 2.54 22.95 12.58
CA ASP A 80 3.45 22.48 13.65
C ASP A 80 3.75 20.95 13.64
N VAL A 81 3.57 20.25 12.50
CA VAL A 81 3.97 18.83 12.34
C VAL A 81 4.74 18.55 11.03
N VAL A 82 5.14 19.56 10.24
CA VAL A 82 5.92 19.31 9.01
C VAL A 82 7.26 20.03 9.04
N VAL A 83 8.32 19.24 9.21
CA VAL A 83 9.74 19.63 9.16
C VAL A 83 10.02 20.58 8.00
N GLU A 84 10.73 21.67 8.30
CA GLU A 84 11.21 22.66 7.34
C GLU A 84 12.32 22.10 6.44
N SER A 85 11.95 21.47 5.33
CA SER A 85 12.84 21.36 4.15
C SER A 85 12.09 20.68 2.99
N GLY A 86 11.40 21.47 2.18
CA GLY A 86 10.79 21.01 0.93
C GLY A 86 10.85 22.11 -0.14
N PRO A 87 10.93 21.76 -1.43
CA PRO A 87 10.93 22.73 -2.50
C PRO A 87 9.63 23.55 -2.51
N VAL A 88 9.77 24.85 -2.75
CA VAL A 88 8.69 25.84 -2.82
C VAL A 88 8.07 25.80 -4.23
N PHE A 89 6.81 25.38 -4.36
CA PHE A 89 6.13 25.31 -5.68
C PHE A 89 5.46 26.63 -6.06
N LYS A 90 5.48 27.01 -7.34
CA LYS A 90 4.68 28.15 -7.85
C LYS A 90 3.20 27.78 -7.88
N LEU A 91 2.43 28.34 -6.96
CA LEU A 91 0.98 28.15 -6.89
C LEU A 91 0.30 28.87 -8.06
N THR A 92 -0.67 28.20 -8.69
CA THR A 92 -1.60 28.86 -9.61
C THR A 92 -2.81 29.41 -8.81
N PRO A 93 -3.58 30.37 -9.35
CA PRO A 93 -4.82 30.85 -8.68
C PRO A 93 -5.85 29.75 -8.41
N LYS A 94 -5.73 28.58 -9.07
CA LYS A 94 -6.59 27.40 -8.89
C LYS A 94 -6.08 26.44 -7.81
N CYS A 95 -4.84 26.59 -7.34
CA CYS A 95 -4.28 25.76 -6.27
C CYS A 95 -4.94 26.13 -4.92
N GLN A 96 -5.45 25.11 -4.21
CA GLN A 96 -6.10 25.27 -2.91
C GLN A 96 -5.33 24.58 -1.78
N HIS A 97 -4.00 24.52 -1.91
CA HIS A 97 -3.08 23.97 -0.92
C HIS A 97 -1.94 24.97 -0.65
N ASN A 98 -1.20 24.77 0.44
CA ASN A 98 -0.04 25.60 0.77
C ASN A 98 1.14 25.33 -0.20
N ILE A 99 2.20 26.12 -0.05
CA ILE A 99 3.37 26.09 -0.95
C ILE A 99 4.21 24.80 -0.88
N LYS A 100 3.95 23.95 0.12
CA LYS A 100 4.66 22.68 0.39
C LYS A 100 3.89 21.43 -0.06
N ALA A 101 2.64 21.58 -0.51
CA ALA A 101 1.78 20.47 -0.98
C ALA A 101 1.60 20.48 -2.51
N ARG A 102 1.05 19.39 -3.07
CA ARG A 102 0.68 19.25 -4.49
C ARG A 102 -0.78 18.84 -4.63
N CYS A 103 -1.46 19.31 -5.67
CA CYS A 103 -2.80 18.86 -6.07
C CYS A 103 -2.87 18.63 -7.59
N LEU A 104 -4.04 18.22 -8.10
CA LEU A 104 -4.27 18.01 -9.52
C LEU A 104 -4.03 19.27 -10.37
N HIS A 105 -4.19 20.48 -9.81
CA HIS A 105 -3.90 21.75 -10.51
C HIS A 105 -2.40 22.12 -10.57
N CYS A 106 -1.54 21.37 -9.88
CA CYS A 106 -0.08 21.43 -10.07
C CYS A 106 0.39 20.52 -11.20
N LEU A 107 -0.44 19.58 -11.63
CA LEU A 107 -0.20 18.72 -12.77
C LEU A 107 -0.81 19.41 -14.01
N ALA A 108 -0.25 19.15 -15.20
CA ALA A 108 -0.83 19.67 -16.44
C ALA A 108 -2.31 19.25 -16.54
N PRO A 109 -3.22 20.10 -17.04
CA PRO A 109 -4.63 19.76 -17.14
C PRO A 109 -4.81 18.47 -17.96
N ALA A 110 -5.56 17.52 -17.41
CA ALA A 110 -5.93 16.29 -18.08
C ALA A 110 -6.83 16.58 -19.29
N ASP A 111 -6.65 15.80 -20.35
CA ASP A 111 -7.45 15.86 -21.58
C ASP A 111 -8.92 15.46 -21.28
N PRO A 112 -9.91 16.34 -21.52
CA PRO A 112 -11.32 16.05 -21.25
C PRO A 112 -11.92 14.95 -22.14
N ASP A 113 -11.27 14.59 -23.24
CA ASP A 113 -11.64 13.45 -24.10
C ASP A 113 -10.80 12.19 -23.82
N ALA A 114 -10.07 12.16 -22.70
CA ALA A 114 -9.25 11.01 -22.32
C ALA A 114 -10.12 9.75 -22.11
N PRO A 115 -9.87 8.66 -22.84
CA PRO A 115 -10.58 7.40 -22.63
C PRO A 115 -10.31 6.85 -21.21
N LEU A 116 -11.23 6.00 -20.71
CA LEU A 116 -11.04 5.21 -19.48
C LEU A 116 -9.62 4.62 -19.45
N ALA A 117 -9.01 4.66 -18.26
CA ALA A 117 -7.59 4.48 -18.05
C ALA A 117 -7.03 3.27 -18.83
N SER A 118 -6.06 3.56 -19.70
CA SER A 118 -5.52 2.67 -20.75
C SER A 118 -4.74 1.43 -20.23
N TRP A 119 -4.60 1.26 -18.93
CA TRP A 119 -4.08 0.03 -18.30
C TRP A 119 -5.09 -1.13 -18.38
N LEU A 120 -6.31 -0.87 -18.86
CA LEU A 120 -7.21 -1.91 -19.34
C LEU A 120 -6.92 -2.28 -20.80
N CYS A 121 -5.85 -3.03 -21.07
CA CYS A 121 -5.59 -3.55 -22.43
C CYS A 121 -6.74 -4.43 -22.97
N ASN A 122 -7.38 -4.05 -24.07
CA ASN A 122 -8.59 -4.72 -24.62
C ASN A 122 -8.30 -6.02 -25.40
N HIS A 123 -7.22 -6.72 -25.09
CA HIS A 123 -6.86 -7.99 -25.72
C HIS A 123 -7.19 -9.17 -24.80
N PRO A 124 -7.38 -10.38 -25.36
CA PRO A 124 -7.52 -11.59 -24.55
C PRO A 124 -6.28 -11.85 -23.67
N PRO A 125 -6.43 -12.60 -22.57
CA PRO A 125 -5.32 -12.89 -21.63
C PRO A 125 -4.14 -13.66 -22.22
N THR A 126 -4.32 -14.24 -23.40
CA THR A 126 -3.30 -15.01 -24.15
C THR A 126 -2.52 -14.14 -25.14
N ALA A 127 -2.73 -12.83 -25.15
CA ALA A 127 -2.09 -11.90 -26.08
C ALA A 127 -1.42 -10.74 -25.34
N PHE A 128 -0.43 -10.11 -25.96
CA PHE A 128 0.19 -8.86 -25.51
C PHE A 128 -0.03 -7.79 -26.57
N CYS A 129 -0.38 -6.55 -26.17
CA CYS A 129 -0.39 -5.43 -27.12
C CYS A 129 1.01 -4.84 -27.34
N PRO A 130 1.22 -4.06 -28.43
CA PRO A 130 2.49 -3.39 -28.68
C PRO A 130 2.97 -2.44 -27.56
N LYS A 131 2.08 -2.05 -26.62
CA LYS A 131 2.42 -1.24 -25.43
C LYS A 131 2.81 -2.07 -24.19
N CYS A 132 2.58 -3.38 -24.21
CA CYS A 132 2.90 -4.31 -23.12
C CYS A 132 4.01 -5.31 -23.47
N LEU A 133 4.41 -5.40 -24.75
CA LEU A 133 5.67 -6.04 -25.11
C LEU A 133 6.83 -5.20 -24.53
N PRO A 134 7.79 -5.81 -23.82
CA PRO A 134 9.14 -5.26 -23.78
C PRO A 134 9.58 -5.00 -25.24
N PRO A 135 10.24 -3.87 -25.55
CA PRO A 135 10.67 -3.59 -26.92
C PRO A 135 11.41 -4.81 -27.48
N GLU A 136 11.03 -5.25 -28.69
CA GLU A 136 11.59 -6.43 -29.34
C GLU A 136 13.12 -6.30 -29.38
N GLU A 137 13.80 -7.18 -28.65
CA GLU A 137 15.22 -7.38 -28.83
C GLU A 137 15.38 -8.21 -30.11
N VAL A 138 16.07 -7.63 -31.09
CA VAL A 138 16.47 -8.32 -32.31
C VAL A 138 17.32 -9.51 -31.87
N VAL A 139 16.74 -10.70 -31.92
CA VAL A 139 17.44 -11.94 -31.60
C VAL A 139 18.35 -12.27 -32.78
N GLU A 140 19.55 -11.69 -32.80
CA GLU A 140 20.61 -12.17 -33.68
C GLU A 140 21.11 -13.50 -33.14
N SER A 141 20.57 -14.58 -33.70
CA SER A 141 21.05 -15.94 -33.49
C SER A 141 22.25 -16.22 -34.40
N SER A 142 23.47 -16.03 -33.90
CA SER A 142 24.63 -16.90 -34.23
C SER A 142 25.89 -16.54 -33.44
N PRO A 143 26.80 -17.52 -33.21
CA PRO A 143 27.82 -17.43 -32.19
C PRO A 143 29.11 -16.77 -32.69
N ALA A 144 29.87 -16.26 -31.73
CA ALA A 144 31.19 -15.64 -31.88
C ALA A 144 31.19 -14.25 -32.50
N ASN A 145 31.05 -13.24 -31.65
CA ASN A 145 31.93 -12.08 -31.67
C ASN A 145 32.04 -11.51 -30.25
N HIS A 146 33.27 -11.40 -29.76
CA HIS A 146 33.61 -10.60 -28.59
C HIS A 146 33.42 -9.12 -28.95
N GLU A 147 32.18 -8.65 -28.97
CA GLU A 147 31.91 -7.22 -28.93
C GLU A 147 32.04 -6.76 -27.48
N LYS A 148 32.90 -5.76 -27.29
CA LYS A 148 33.15 -5.15 -25.99
C LYS A 148 31.83 -4.58 -25.48
N GLU A 149 31.30 -5.19 -24.43
CA GLU A 149 30.14 -4.67 -23.70
C GLU A 149 30.40 -3.22 -23.30
N ASP A 150 29.49 -2.33 -23.68
CA ASP A 150 29.49 -0.92 -23.28
C ASP A 150 29.39 -0.84 -21.75
N PRO A 151 30.43 -0.34 -21.05
CA PRO A 151 30.47 -0.31 -19.59
C PRO A 151 29.40 0.59 -18.96
N ASP A 152 28.73 1.44 -19.74
CA ASP A 152 27.66 2.33 -19.27
C ASP A 152 26.24 1.77 -19.52
N LYS A 153 26.09 0.61 -20.19
CA LYS A 153 24.77 -0.02 -20.36
C LYS A 153 24.40 -0.75 -19.06
N PRO A 154 23.30 -0.37 -18.38
CA PRO A 154 22.91 -1.03 -17.14
C PRO A 154 22.65 -2.51 -17.41
N PHE A 155 23.34 -3.37 -16.64
CA PHE A 155 23.16 -4.82 -16.68
C PHE A 155 21.69 -5.14 -16.39
N LYS A 156 20.95 -5.56 -17.42
CA LYS A 156 19.53 -5.87 -17.31
C LYS A 156 19.42 -7.25 -16.67
N VAL A 157 19.15 -7.28 -15.37
CA VAL A 157 18.89 -8.54 -14.65
C VAL A 157 17.46 -8.96 -14.99
N ASP A 158 17.32 -10.05 -15.74
CA ASP A 158 16.01 -10.65 -16.01
C ASP A 158 15.44 -11.22 -14.70
N ILE A 159 14.29 -10.70 -14.27
CA ILE A 159 13.59 -11.17 -13.07
C ILE A 159 12.67 -12.33 -13.49
N ILE A 160 13.03 -13.55 -13.08
CA ILE A 160 12.30 -14.78 -13.40
C ILE A 160 11.40 -15.26 -12.25
N PRO A 161 10.39 -16.10 -12.51
CA PRO A 161 9.64 -16.77 -11.46
C PRO A 161 10.53 -17.59 -10.52
N TYR A 162 10.22 -17.60 -9.22
CA TYR A 162 11.01 -18.34 -8.24
C TYR A 162 11.11 -19.84 -8.56
N ALA A 163 10.05 -20.45 -9.09
CA ALA A 163 10.06 -21.85 -9.50
C ALA A 163 11.11 -22.11 -10.59
N GLN A 164 11.19 -21.22 -11.58
CA GLN A 164 12.19 -21.29 -12.64
C GLN A 164 13.61 -21.10 -12.08
N PHE A 165 13.81 -20.10 -11.23
CA PHE A 165 15.10 -19.87 -10.55
C PHE A 165 15.58 -21.12 -9.80
N MET A 166 14.69 -21.79 -9.06
CA MET A 166 15.02 -23.03 -8.36
C MET A 166 15.28 -24.20 -9.30
N ALA A 167 14.56 -24.28 -10.43
CA ALA A 167 14.80 -25.30 -11.45
C ALA A 167 16.17 -25.14 -12.10
N GLU A 168 16.57 -23.92 -12.45
CA GLU A 168 17.89 -23.60 -13.00
C GLU A 168 19.01 -23.93 -12.00
N LYS A 169 18.86 -23.53 -10.73
CA LYS A 169 19.82 -23.92 -9.66
C LYS A 169 19.96 -25.43 -9.51
N ARG A 170 18.86 -26.18 -9.59
CA ARG A 170 18.89 -27.65 -9.51
C ARG A 170 19.50 -28.28 -10.76
N ALA A 171 19.28 -27.71 -11.94
CA ALA A 171 19.86 -28.19 -13.19
C ALA A 171 21.39 -28.19 -13.17
N LEU A 172 22.02 -27.20 -12.52
CA LEU A 172 23.48 -27.14 -12.31
C LEU A 172 24.03 -28.31 -11.47
N CYS A 173 23.17 -29.05 -10.76
CA CYS A 173 23.54 -30.18 -9.91
C CYS A 173 23.16 -31.53 -10.50
N LYS A 174 22.60 -31.59 -11.72
CA LYS A 174 22.07 -32.80 -12.37
C LYS A 174 23.04 -33.99 -12.39
N PHE A 175 24.35 -33.72 -12.44
CA PHE A 175 25.40 -34.74 -12.47
C PHE A 175 26.22 -34.82 -11.17
N LYS A 176 25.87 -34.05 -10.13
CA LYS A 176 26.62 -34.00 -8.86
C LYS A 176 26.03 -34.91 -7.79
N HIS A 177 24.72 -35.09 -7.76
CA HIS A 177 24.02 -35.96 -6.84
C HIS A 177 22.65 -36.38 -7.42
N HIS A 178 22.01 -37.38 -6.81
CA HIS A 178 20.69 -37.83 -7.24
C HIS A 178 19.62 -36.72 -7.09
N LEU A 179 18.54 -36.79 -7.88
CA LEU A 179 17.46 -35.78 -7.90
C LEU A 179 16.74 -35.59 -6.56
N SER A 180 16.74 -36.62 -5.71
CA SER A 180 16.16 -36.57 -4.36
C SER A 180 17.09 -35.92 -3.32
N THR A 181 18.37 -35.71 -3.66
CA THR A 181 19.36 -35.10 -2.78
C THR A 181 19.42 -33.60 -3.05
N VAL A 182 19.56 -32.79 -2.00
CA VAL A 182 19.75 -31.35 -2.10
C VAL A 182 21.10 -30.99 -1.47
N CYS A 183 21.93 -30.24 -2.20
CA CYS A 183 23.18 -29.69 -1.70
C CYS A 183 23.06 -28.17 -1.49
N HIS A 184 24.07 -27.55 -0.86
CA HIS A 184 24.09 -26.11 -0.61
C HIS A 184 23.90 -25.26 -1.89
N SER A 185 24.39 -25.73 -3.04
CA SER A 185 24.26 -25.01 -4.32
C SER A 185 22.86 -25.06 -4.93
N CYS A 186 22.06 -26.09 -4.65
CA CYS A 186 20.70 -26.24 -5.20
C CYS A 186 19.59 -26.15 -4.13
N ALA A 187 19.97 -25.90 -2.87
CA ALA A 187 19.05 -25.55 -1.82
C ALA A 187 18.37 -24.20 -2.11
N PRO A 188 17.12 -24.01 -1.64
CA PRO A 188 16.52 -22.69 -1.53
C PRO A 188 17.50 -21.71 -0.87
N PRO A 189 17.59 -20.46 -1.34
CA PRO A 189 18.39 -19.44 -0.66
C PRO A 189 18.00 -19.37 0.81
N GLU A 190 18.99 -19.43 1.69
CA GLU A 190 18.77 -19.19 3.11
C GLU A 190 18.44 -17.71 3.32
N MET A 191 17.60 -17.45 4.32
CA MET A 191 17.29 -16.09 4.71
C MET A 191 18.55 -15.37 5.20
N ILE A 192 18.85 -14.23 4.58
CA ILE A 192 19.99 -13.40 4.93
C ILE A 192 19.79 -12.83 6.34
N SER A 193 20.89 -12.77 7.10
CA SER A 193 20.92 -12.05 8.37
C SER A 193 22.13 -11.13 8.47
N TYR A 194 21.84 -9.91 8.91
CA TYR A 194 22.77 -8.84 9.23
C TYR A 194 22.85 -8.58 10.74
N ALA A 195 22.25 -9.47 11.54
CA ALA A 195 22.41 -9.46 12.99
C ALA A 195 23.70 -10.22 13.38
N GLY A 196 24.51 -9.60 14.22
CA GLY A 196 25.68 -10.28 14.78
C GLY A 196 25.26 -11.32 15.82
N LYS A 197 26.09 -12.35 16.02
CA LYS A 197 25.81 -13.36 17.06
C LYS A 197 26.04 -12.76 18.44
N SER A 198 24.96 -12.67 19.23
CA SER A 198 25.01 -12.14 20.60
C SER A 198 25.82 -13.01 21.57
N ARG A 199 25.88 -14.31 21.32
CA ARG A 199 26.72 -15.28 22.04
C ARG A 199 27.65 -15.97 21.05
N CYS A 200 28.95 -15.68 21.16
CA CYS A 200 29.98 -16.33 20.36
C CYS A 200 30.64 -17.47 21.14
N ASP A 201 30.85 -18.59 20.47
CA ASP A 201 31.61 -19.76 20.91
C ASP A 201 33.13 -19.58 20.79
N GLY A 202 33.58 -18.45 20.25
CA GLY A 202 34.99 -18.14 19.99
C GLY A 202 35.82 -17.72 21.21
N GLY A 203 35.30 -17.86 22.43
CA GLY A 203 36.05 -17.62 23.67
C GLY A 203 36.32 -16.14 24.02
N HIS A 204 35.74 -15.18 23.29
CA HIS A 204 35.80 -13.75 23.62
C HIS A 204 34.60 -13.32 24.48
N ARG A 205 34.75 -12.17 25.17
CA ARG A 205 33.63 -11.57 25.90
C ARG A 205 32.52 -11.15 24.92
N PRO A 206 31.23 -11.22 25.30
CA PRO A 206 30.15 -10.78 24.44
C PRO A 206 30.29 -9.32 24.01
N TRP A 207 29.69 -8.98 22.87
CA TRP A 207 29.54 -7.59 22.44
C TRP A 207 28.87 -6.76 23.56
N PRO A 208 29.33 -5.51 23.84
CA PRO A 208 30.32 -4.71 23.09
C PRO A 208 31.79 -4.89 23.52
N LEU A 209 32.10 -5.86 24.37
CA LEU A 209 33.45 -6.02 24.96
C LEU A 209 34.38 -6.94 24.15
N GLY A 210 33.85 -7.64 23.14
CA GLY A 210 34.64 -8.50 22.26
C GLY A 210 33.88 -8.89 21.00
N ILE A 211 34.63 -9.06 19.91
CA ILE A 211 34.13 -9.44 18.58
C ILE A 211 35.16 -10.28 17.85
N CYS A 212 34.71 -11.22 17.01
CA CYS A 212 35.53 -11.92 16.05
C CYS A 212 34.81 -12.04 14.69
N GLY A 213 35.51 -12.47 13.65
CA GLY A 213 34.92 -12.68 12.32
C GLY A 213 33.78 -13.72 12.28
N LYS A 214 33.65 -14.61 13.29
CA LYS A 214 32.57 -15.60 13.35
C LYS A 214 31.25 -15.04 13.91
N CYS A 215 31.32 -13.97 14.69
CA CYS A 215 30.15 -13.32 15.30
C CYS A 215 29.84 -11.95 14.71
N ALA A 216 30.81 -11.33 14.03
CA ALA A 216 30.63 -10.11 13.27
C ALA A 216 29.52 -10.30 12.23
N PRO A 217 28.59 -9.35 12.12
CA PRO A 217 27.55 -9.45 11.11
C PRO A 217 28.18 -9.20 9.74
N SER A 218 27.69 -9.92 8.73
CA SER A 218 28.17 -9.79 7.36
C SER A 218 27.81 -8.43 6.76
N ASN A 219 28.66 -7.85 5.91
CA ASN A 219 28.33 -6.63 5.20
C ASN A 219 27.11 -6.84 4.27
N ALA A 220 26.24 -5.84 4.19
CA ALA A 220 25.12 -5.83 3.27
C ALA A 220 25.58 -5.25 1.92
N VAL A 221 26.06 -6.11 1.03
CA VAL A 221 26.43 -5.72 -0.35
C VAL A 221 25.18 -5.74 -1.21
N LEU A 222 24.76 -4.57 -1.70
CA LEU A 222 23.49 -4.43 -2.41
C LEU A 222 23.58 -4.95 -3.84
N HIS A 223 22.68 -5.87 -4.19
CA HIS A 223 22.57 -6.46 -5.52
C HIS A 223 21.11 -6.63 -5.92
N LEU A 224 20.84 -6.50 -7.21
CA LEU A 224 19.52 -6.81 -7.77
C LEU A 224 19.20 -8.29 -7.56
N GLN A 225 17.99 -8.56 -7.08
CA GLN A 225 17.47 -9.93 -6.97
C GLN A 225 16.94 -10.39 -8.33
N SER A 226 17.46 -11.51 -8.83
CA SER A 226 17.14 -12.04 -10.17
C SER A 226 15.85 -12.87 -10.23
N TYR A 227 15.08 -12.92 -9.14
CA TYR A 227 13.82 -13.68 -9.10
C TYR A 227 12.77 -12.95 -8.27
N ARG A 228 11.51 -13.32 -8.47
CA ARG A 228 10.37 -12.88 -7.66
C ARG A 228 9.55 -14.05 -7.16
N ARG A 229 8.95 -13.89 -5.98
CA ARG A 229 8.12 -14.93 -5.34
C ARG A 229 6.67 -14.85 -5.79
N CYS A 230 6.25 -13.66 -6.23
CA CYS A 230 4.98 -13.40 -6.88
C CYS A 230 5.28 -12.64 -8.19
N ASP A 231 4.77 -13.14 -9.31
CA ASP A 231 5.02 -12.61 -10.64
C ASP A 231 3.98 -11.59 -11.05
N GLY A 232 2.73 -11.85 -10.65
CA GLY A 232 1.57 -11.06 -11.03
C GLY A 232 0.71 -10.63 -9.86
N ILE A 233 -0.07 -9.57 -10.05
CA ILE A 233 -1.22 -9.23 -9.20
C ILE A 233 -2.41 -8.81 -10.07
N SER A 234 -3.61 -9.30 -9.80
CA SER A 234 -4.83 -8.92 -10.49
C SER A 234 -5.99 -8.71 -9.53
N PHE A 235 -6.93 -7.86 -9.92
CA PHE A 235 -8.23 -7.74 -9.24
C PHE A 235 -9.23 -8.65 -9.93
N LYS A 236 -9.83 -9.58 -9.18
CA LYS A 236 -10.88 -10.43 -9.72
C LYS A 236 -12.17 -9.62 -9.95
N ASP A 237 -12.54 -8.80 -8.98
CA ASP A 237 -13.53 -7.74 -9.17
C ASP A 237 -12.83 -6.40 -9.45
N VAL A 238 -12.83 -5.98 -10.71
CA VAL A 238 -12.23 -4.70 -11.13
C VAL A 238 -12.94 -3.52 -10.44
N ALA A 239 -14.25 -3.62 -10.20
CA ALA A 239 -15.01 -2.54 -9.56
C ALA A 239 -14.55 -2.29 -8.13
N ALA A 240 -14.06 -3.33 -7.42
CA ALA A 240 -13.48 -3.18 -6.09
C ALA A 240 -12.23 -2.27 -6.12
N GLY A 241 -11.35 -2.49 -7.09
CA GLY A 241 -10.16 -1.65 -7.31
C GLY A 241 -10.53 -0.21 -7.68
N GLU A 242 -11.45 -0.03 -8.61
CA GLU A 242 -11.95 1.30 -9.03
C GLU A 242 -12.59 2.07 -7.88
N ARG A 243 -13.29 1.38 -6.98
CA ARG A 243 -13.88 1.98 -5.78
C ARG A 243 -12.82 2.53 -4.83
N PHE A 244 -11.71 1.81 -4.62
CA PHE A 244 -10.59 2.32 -3.83
C PHE A 244 -9.95 3.54 -4.51
N ILE A 245 -9.70 3.45 -5.82
CA ILE A 245 -9.09 4.51 -6.62
C ILE A 245 -9.95 5.78 -6.63
N SER A 246 -11.26 5.66 -6.82
CA SER A 246 -12.19 6.79 -6.84
C SER A 246 -12.26 7.50 -5.48
N THR A 247 -12.16 6.76 -4.38
CA THR A 247 -12.09 7.31 -3.02
C THR A 247 -10.87 8.21 -2.83
N TRP A 248 -9.72 7.84 -3.40
CA TRP A 248 -8.52 8.70 -3.40
C TRP A 248 -8.62 9.84 -4.40
N SER A 249 -9.17 9.59 -5.59
CA SER A 249 -9.26 10.59 -6.67
C SER A 249 -10.14 11.78 -6.29
N ALA A 250 -11.06 11.61 -5.34
CA ALA A 250 -11.83 12.70 -4.75
C ALA A 250 -10.98 13.69 -3.92
N ASN A 251 -9.83 13.25 -3.39
CA ASN A 251 -8.87 14.07 -2.65
C ASN A 251 -7.42 13.55 -2.84
N PRO A 252 -6.81 13.75 -4.03
CA PRO A 252 -5.53 13.12 -4.39
C PRO A 252 -4.34 13.69 -3.61
N GLY A 253 -4.53 14.83 -2.93
CA GLY A 253 -3.53 15.45 -2.07
C GLY A 253 -3.35 14.76 -0.72
N ILE A 254 -4.19 13.77 -0.38
CA ILE A 254 -4.10 12.96 0.84
C ILE A 254 -4.05 11.49 0.43
N GLN A 255 -2.92 10.84 0.67
CA GLN A 255 -2.72 9.45 0.26
C GLN A 255 -3.51 8.48 1.13
N ARG A 256 -3.79 7.31 0.57
CA ARG A 256 -4.54 6.22 1.22
C ARG A 256 -3.83 4.89 0.98
N ALA A 257 -4.00 3.97 1.92
CA ALA A 257 -3.50 2.62 1.85
C ALA A 257 -4.62 1.61 2.12
N ALA A 258 -4.51 0.43 1.55
CA ALA A 258 -5.43 -0.68 1.78
C ALA A 258 -4.68 -2.02 1.81
N ILE A 259 -5.16 -2.96 2.62
CA ILE A 259 -4.74 -4.36 2.58
C ILE A 259 -5.60 -5.08 1.53
N LEU A 260 -4.93 -5.87 0.69
CA LEU A 260 -5.53 -6.65 -0.39
C LEU A 260 -5.66 -8.09 0.08
N PHE A 261 -6.88 -8.60 0.10
CA PHE A 261 -7.21 -9.96 0.48
C PHE A 261 -7.53 -10.78 -0.77
N GLY A 262 -7.01 -12.01 -0.82
CA GLY A 262 -7.08 -12.81 -2.03
C GLY A 262 -6.47 -14.19 -1.86
N ARG A 263 -5.98 -14.74 -2.97
CA ARG A 263 -5.26 -16.02 -3.01
C ARG A 263 -4.05 -15.92 -3.91
N PHE A 264 -3.01 -16.70 -3.62
CA PHE A 264 -1.95 -16.96 -4.58
C PHE A 264 -2.35 -18.16 -5.45
N ILE A 265 -2.39 -17.97 -6.76
CA ILE A 265 -2.69 -19.01 -7.74
C ILE A 265 -1.52 -19.18 -8.69
N ASP A 266 -1.33 -20.39 -9.20
CA ASP A 266 -0.41 -20.62 -10.30
C ASP A 266 -0.98 -20.01 -11.59
N GLU A 267 -0.13 -19.35 -12.37
CA GLU A 267 -0.54 -18.88 -13.69
C GLU A 267 -0.89 -20.07 -14.59
N PRO A 268 -1.99 -19.98 -15.38
CA PRO A 268 -2.34 -21.04 -16.31
C PRO A 268 -1.19 -21.31 -17.28
N THR A 269 -0.96 -22.59 -17.58
CA THR A 269 0.08 -23.02 -18.52
C THR A 269 -0.04 -22.37 -19.89
N GLU A 270 -1.25 -22.00 -20.30
CA GLU A 270 -1.61 -21.33 -21.54
C GLU A 270 -1.01 -19.92 -21.66
N THR A 271 -0.63 -19.30 -20.54
CA THR A 271 0.03 -17.99 -20.53
C THR A 271 1.51 -18.06 -20.92
N GLY A 272 2.09 -19.27 -21.00
CA GLY A 272 3.50 -19.49 -21.31
C GLY A 272 4.47 -19.22 -20.14
N ASN A 273 3.98 -18.71 -19.00
CA ASN A 273 4.79 -18.38 -17.83
C ASN A 273 4.77 -19.52 -16.79
N ILE A 274 5.34 -20.67 -17.15
CA ILE A 274 5.31 -21.88 -16.30
C ILE A 274 5.99 -21.60 -14.95
N GLY A 275 5.27 -21.90 -13.86
CA GLY A 275 5.75 -21.73 -12.50
C GLY A 275 5.68 -20.29 -11.98
N ALA A 276 5.05 -19.37 -12.72
CA ALA A 276 4.71 -18.04 -12.25
C ALA A 276 3.52 -18.08 -11.29
N ILE A 277 3.56 -17.23 -10.27
CA ILE A 277 2.51 -17.11 -9.25
C ILE A 277 1.83 -15.74 -9.36
N ARG A 278 0.51 -15.72 -9.29
CA ARG A 278 -0.30 -14.49 -9.23
C ARG A 278 -1.03 -14.34 -7.92
N ALA A 279 -0.96 -13.14 -7.34
CA ALA A 279 -1.88 -12.68 -6.31
C ALA A 279 -3.21 -12.26 -6.95
N GLU A 280 -4.26 -13.05 -6.77
CA GLU A 280 -5.60 -12.71 -7.23
C GLU A 280 -6.41 -12.10 -6.08
N VAL A 281 -6.71 -10.81 -6.18
CA VAL A 281 -7.39 -10.01 -5.14
C VAL A 281 -8.90 -10.17 -5.26
N GLU A 282 -9.53 -10.56 -4.15
CA GLU A 282 -10.98 -10.78 -3.99
C GLU A 282 -11.62 -9.69 -3.13
N GLY A 283 -10.85 -9.03 -2.25
CA GLY A 283 -11.37 -8.03 -1.32
C GLY A 283 -10.33 -6.97 -0.97
N ILE A 284 -10.79 -5.76 -0.65
CA ILE A 284 -9.96 -4.63 -0.25
C ILE A 284 -10.43 -4.14 1.11
N TYR A 285 -9.51 -3.97 2.05
CA TYR A 285 -9.78 -3.44 3.38
C TYR A 285 -8.92 -2.20 3.64
N ILE A 286 -9.52 -1.10 4.08
CA ILE A 286 -8.79 0.12 4.47
C ILE A 286 -8.57 0.06 5.98
N PRO A 287 -7.35 -0.24 6.46
CA PRO A 287 -7.07 -0.25 7.90
C PRO A 287 -7.12 1.17 8.48
N PRO A 288 -7.32 1.32 9.80
CA PRO A 288 -7.18 2.60 10.49
C PRO A 288 -5.85 3.28 10.13
N GLN A 289 -5.93 4.52 9.65
CA GLN A 289 -4.78 5.22 9.11
C GLN A 289 -4.97 6.73 9.13
N GLU A 290 -3.85 7.45 9.08
CA GLU A 290 -3.80 8.87 8.78
C GLU A 290 -3.20 9.06 7.40
N GLY A 291 -3.95 9.67 6.49
CA GLY A 291 -3.46 10.05 5.18
C GLY A 291 -2.58 11.29 5.26
N LEU A 292 -1.43 11.26 4.59
CA LEU A 292 -0.49 12.37 4.48
C LEU A 292 -0.33 12.75 3.01
N PRO A 293 0.22 13.94 2.69
CA PRO A 293 0.51 14.31 1.30
C PRO A 293 1.53 13.40 0.61
N ASP A 294 2.48 12.87 1.38
CA ASP A 294 3.65 12.11 0.94
C ASP A 294 3.60 10.61 1.32
N GLY A 295 2.46 10.14 1.84
CA GLY A 295 2.28 8.74 2.19
C GLY A 295 1.15 8.52 3.22
N VAL A 296 1.23 7.42 3.96
CA VAL A 296 0.20 7.05 4.94
C VAL A 296 0.88 6.62 6.23
N ARG A 297 0.30 7.00 7.36
CA ARG A 297 0.66 6.46 8.67
C ARG A 297 -0.44 5.49 9.12
N LEU A 298 -0.11 4.20 9.09
CA LEU A 298 -1.01 3.16 9.59
C LEU A 298 -1.11 3.23 11.11
N LEU A 299 -2.33 3.15 11.63
CA LEU A 299 -2.63 3.12 13.05
C LEU A 299 -2.83 1.68 13.52
N ARG A 300 -2.90 1.49 14.84
CA ARG A 300 -3.24 0.19 15.41
C ARG A 300 -4.68 -0.14 15.04
N ASP A 301 -4.86 -1.30 14.42
CA ASP A 301 -6.17 -1.84 14.10
C ASP A 301 -6.65 -2.77 15.23
N PRO A 302 -7.70 -2.38 15.99
CA PRO A 302 -8.26 -3.24 17.03
C PRO A 302 -8.98 -4.48 16.46
N HIS A 303 -9.34 -4.47 15.18
CA HIS A 303 -10.11 -5.54 14.52
C HIS A 303 -9.25 -6.44 13.63
N GLU A 304 -7.94 -6.16 13.48
CA GLU A 304 -7.06 -6.89 12.57
C GLU A 304 -7.13 -8.42 12.78
N ALA A 305 -7.02 -8.89 14.03
CA ALA A 305 -7.06 -10.32 14.32
C ALA A 305 -8.39 -10.97 13.92
N SER A 306 -9.51 -10.27 14.14
CA SER A 306 -10.84 -10.72 13.73
C SER A 306 -10.98 -10.73 12.20
N ASN A 307 -10.51 -9.67 11.53
CA ASN A 307 -10.55 -9.55 10.07
C ASN A 307 -9.74 -10.67 9.40
N LEU A 308 -8.55 -10.98 9.94
CA LEU A 308 -7.71 -12.08 9.46
C LEU A 308 -8.38 -13.44 9.64
N LYS A 309 -9.09 -13.67 10.75
CA LYS A 309 -9.86 -14.92 10.95
C LYS A 309 -11.01 -15.04 9.95
N VAL A 310 -11.79 -13.97 9.74
CA VAL A 310 -12.89 -13.95 8.77
C VAL A 310 -12.37 -14.23 7.36
N ALA A 311 -11.27 -13.56 6.96
CA ALA A 311 -10.63 -13.81 5.68
C ALA A 311 -10.15 -15.27 5.55
N ALA A 312 -9.49 -15.81 6.57
CA ALA A 312 -9.04 -17.20 6.58
C ALA A 312 -10.22 -18.19 6.47
N GLU A 313 -11.34 -17.93 7.15
CA GLU A 313 -12.55 -18.75 7.05
C GLU A 313 -13.11 -18.72 5.62
N LEU A 314 -13.08 -17.57 4.92
CA LEU A 314 -13.39 -17.45 3.48
C LEU A 314 -12.40 -18.18 2.55
N GLY A 315 -11.27 -18.66 3.10
CA GLY A 315 -10.15 -19.19 2.33
C GLY A 315 -9.40 -18.10 1.58
N LEU A 316 -9.34 -16.90 2.16
CA LEU A 316 -8.58 -15.75 1.67
C LEU A 316 -7.43 -15.45 2.64
N GLU A 317 -6.36 -14.88 2.13
CA GLU A 317 -5.23 -14.40 2.90
C GLU A 317 -4.81 -12.99 2.44
N PRO A 318 -4.07 -12.22 3.26
CA PRO A 318 -3.45 -10.99 2.81
C PRO A 318 -2.42 -11.29 1.71
N VAL A 319 -2.73 -10.89 0.47
CA VAL A 319 -1.85 -11.12 -0.69
C VAL A 319 -1.00 -9.91 -1.04
N GLY A 320 -1.38 -8.74 -0.54
CA GLY A 320 -0.63 -7.52 -0.75
C GLY A 320 -1.23 -6.31 -0.05
N TRP A 321 -0.67 -5.15 -0.33
CA TRP A 321 -1.24 -3.86 0.03
C TRP A 321 -1.17 -2.91 -1.16
N ALA A 322 -2.12 -1.99 -1.21
CA ALA A 322 -2.11 -0.87 -2.14
C ALA A 322 -1.81 0.42 -1.39
N ILE A 323 -1.02 1.30 -1.98
CA ILE A 323 -0.83 2.67 -1.51
C ILE A 323 -0.97 3.64 -2.69
N THR A 324 -1.67 4.74 -2.46
CA THR A 324 -1.76 5.82 -3.44
C THR A 324 -0.60 6.79 -3.26
N THR A 325 -0.09 7.36 -4.34
CA THR A 325 0.92 8.42 -4.29
C THR A 325 0.76 9.35 -5.47
N LEU A 326 1.13 10.61 -5.28
CA LEU A 326 1.42 11.49 -6.41
C LEU A 326 2.78 11.11 -7.02
N PRO A 327 3.00 11.40 -8.32
CA PRO A 327 4.29 11.16 -8.97
C PRO A 327 5.43 11.89 -8.28
N ARG A 328 6.53 11.16 -8.07
CA ARG A 328 7.75 11.65 -7.43
C ARG A 328 8.91 11.53 -8.41
N SER A 329 9.56 12.65 -8.69
CA SER A 329 10.73 12.72 -9.55
C SER A 329 11.56 13.96 -9.20
N GLY A 330 12.83 13.94 -9.57
CA GLY A 330 13.78 14.99 -9.22
C GLY A 330 15.18 14.67 -9.74
N LYS A 331 15.99 15.72 -9.95
CA LYS A 331 17.38 15.56 -10.41
C LYS A 331 18.22 14.82 -9.37
N GLU A 332 17.92 15.05 -8.09
CA GLU A 332 18.54 14.40 -6.94
C GLU A 332 18.35 12.87 -6.97
N TYR A 333 17.22 12.38 -7.50
CA TYR A 333 16.93 10.95 -7.62
C TYR A 333 17.43 10.34 -8.93
N GLY A 334 17.93 11.16 -9.87
CA GLY A 334 18.32 10.67 -11.20
C GLY A 334 17.17 10.09 -12.03
N GLY A 335 15.90 10.34 -11.66
CA GLY A 335 14.75 9.74 -12.32
C GLY A 335 13.45 9.80 -11.51
N GLU A 336 12.55 8.85 -11.81
CA GLU A 336 11.33 8.60 -11.04
C GLU A 336 11.65 7.87 -9.73
N VAL A 337 10.93 8.20 -8.66
CA VAL A 337 10.99 7.49 -7.38
C VAL A 337 9.85 6.48 -7.35
N PHE A 338 10.20 5.19 -7.46
CA PHE A 338 9.22 4.10 -7.49
C PHE A 338 8.52 3.90 -6.14
N LEU A 339 9.30 3.83 -5.06
CA LEU A 339 8.82 3.76 -3.68
C LEU A 339 9.61 4.75 -2.81
N SER A 340 8.94 5.40 -1.86
CA SER A 340 9.65 6.19 -0.85
C SER A 340 10.43 5.29 0.11
N GLY A 341 11.44 5.85 0.79
CA GLY A 341 12.13 5.13 1.87
C GLY A 341 11.15 4.60 2.93
N ARG A 342 10.10 5.37 3.26
CA ARG A 342 9.04 4.93 4.18
C ARG A 342 8.24 3.75 3.61
N GLU A 343 7.85 3.81 2.34
CA GLU A 343 7.10 2.73 1.68
C GLU A 343 7.92 1.45 1.56
N VAL A 344 9.22 1.54 1.23
CA VAL A 344 10.12 0.39 1.18
C VAL A 344 10.18 -0.31 2.53
N ARG A 345 10.37 0.46 3.60
CA ARG A 345 10.42 -0.09 4.97
C ARG A 345 9.09 -0.68 5.40
N GLN A 346 7.96 -0.02 5.07
CA GLN A 346 6.64 -0.54 5.39
C GLN A 346 6.32 -1.82 4.60
N ALA A 347 6.66 -1.87 3.32
CA ALA A 347 6.53 -3.06 2.48
C ALA A 347 7.36 -4.23 3.01
N ALA A 348 8.60 -3.98 3.43
CA ALA A 348 9.47 -4.98 4.05
C ALA A 348 8.84 -5.56 5.34
N ARG A 349 8.27 -4.70 6.20
CA ARG A 349 7.55 -5.14 7.41
C ARG A 349 6.33 -5.97 7.09
N PHE A 350 5.57 -5.62 6.04
CA PHE A 350 4.45 -6.44 5.62
C PHE A 350 4.89 -7.80 5.07
N GLN A 351 5.96 -7.86 4.29
CA GLN A 351 6.53 -9.13 3.84
C GLN A 351 6.99 -10.00 5.01
N LEU A 352 7.60 -9.42 6.05
CA LEU A 352 7.94 -10.15 7.29
C LEU A 352 6.70 -10.63 8.04
N LYS A 353 5.65 -9.81 8.08
CA LYS A 353 4.41 -10.15 8.79
C LYS A 353 3.64 -11.27 8.10
N PHE A 354 3.59 -11.23 6.77
CA PHE A 354 2.87 -12.16 5.92
C PHE A 354 3.85 -13.07 5.18
N SER A 355 4.73 -13.71 5.94
CA SER A 355 5.67 -14.71 5.45
C SER A 355 5.23 -16.13 5.82
N ASP A 356 5.74 -17.10 5.07
CA ASP A 356 5.64 -18.50 5.43
C ASP A 356 6.55 -18.86 6.62
N ASN A 357 6.54 -20.13 7.03
CA ASN A 357 7.38 -20.65 8.12
C ASN A 357 8.90 -20.58 7.84
N LEU A 358 9.29 -20.35 6.58
CA LEU A 358 10.67 -20.13 6.16
C LEU A 358 11.00 -18.63 6.09
N ASN A 359 10.08 -17.78 6.55
CA ASN A 359 10.12 -16.33 6.48
C ASN A 359 10.20 -15.78 5.03
N HIS A 360 9.79 -16.55 4.03
CA HIS A 360 9.65 -16.07 2.67
C HIS A 360 8.26 -15.47 2.46
N SER A 361 8.16 -14.43 1.64
CA SER A 361 6.88 -13.77 1.38
C SER A 361 6.59 -13.60 -0.10
N ARG A 362 5.33 -13.85 -0.45
CA ARG A 362 4.72 -13.54 -1.76
C ARG A 362 3.94 -12.23 -1.71
N PHE A 363 3.91 -11.54 -0.56
CA PHE A 363 3.14 -10.34 -0.36
C PHE A 363 3.60 -9.22 -1.31
N VAL A 364 2.63 -8.61 -2.00
CA VAL A 364 2.88 -7.61 -3.05
C VAL A 364 2.61 -6.19 -2.54
N THR A 365 3.43 -5.24 -2.99
CA THR A 365 3.20 -3.79 -2.82
C THR A 365 2.70 -3.21 -4.14
N MET A 366 1.46 -2.73 -4.17
CA MET A 366 0.91 -2.03 -5.33
C MET A 366 0.88 -0.52 -5.09
N VAL A 367 1.45 0.23 -6.02
CA VAL A 367 1.50 1.69 -6.02
C VAL A 367 0.51 2.21 -7.05
N ILE A 368 -0.45 2.99 -6.60
CA ILE A 368 -1.44 3.64 -7.45
C ILE A 368 -1.03 5.10 -7.59
N GLN A 369 -0.68 5.51 -8.80
CA GLN A 369 -0.27 6.88 -9.09
C GLN A 369 -0.80 7.33 -10.45
N TYR A 370 -0.79 8.65 -10.68
CA TYR A 370 -0.99 9.19 -12.02
C TYR A 370 0.30 9.03 -12.85
N ASN A 371 0.18 8.82 -14.15
CA ASN A 371 1.31 8.93 -15.06
C ASN A 371 1.43 10.36 -15.61
N ASN A 372 2.41 10.58 -16.48
CA ASN A 372 2.67 11.91 -17.06
C ASN A 372 1.51 12.45 -17.93
N GLN A 373 0.55 11.59 -18.29
CA GLN A 373 -0.66 11.96 -19.05
C GLN A 373 -1.86 12.25 -18.13
N GLY A 374 -1.69 12.15 -16.80
CA GLY A 374 -2.79 12.29 -15.85
C GLY A 374 -3.69 11.07 -15.72
N ASN A 375 -3.32 9.94 -16.35
CA ASN A 375 -4.04 8.67 -16.23
C ASN A 375 -3.53 7.90 -15.01
N ILE A 376 -4.41 7.18 -14.31
CA ILE A 376 -3.99 6.32 -13.21
C ILE A 376 -3.31 5.08 -13.77
N GLU A 377 -2.11 4.78 -13.29
CA GLU A 377 -1.30 3.63 -13.71
C GLU A 377 -0.79 2.90 -12.47
N PRO A 378 -1.35 1.71 -12.16
CA PRO A 378 -0.84 0.86 -11.10
C PRO A 378 0.55 0.33 -11.45
N LYS A 379 1.48 0.37 -10.49
CA LYS A 379 2.78 -0.32 -10.54
C LYS A 379 2.85 -1.28 -9.35
N ALA A 380 3.56 -2.41 -9.47
CA ALA A 380 3.64 -3.38 -8.38
C ALA A 380 5.08 -3.85 -8.15
N TYR A 381 5.41 -4.11 -6.88
CA TYR A 381 6.75 -4.45 -6.42
C TYR A 381 6.71 -5.44 -5.26
N GLN A 382 7.77 -6.21 -5.10
CA GLN A 382 8.18 -6.80 -3.82
C GLN A 382 9.49 -6.13 -3.38
N ILE A 383 9.78 -6.17 -2.09
CA ILE A 383 11.10 -5.90 -1.55
C ILE A 383 11.91 -7.19 -1.62
N SER A 384 13.17 -7.09 -2.04
CA SER A 384 14.10 -8.22 -2.11
C SER A 384 14.32 -8.87 -0.75
N ASP A 385 14.75 -10.13 -0.74
CA ASP A 385 15.06 -10.88 0.47
C ASP A 385 16.14 -10.14 1.30
N GLN A 386 17.05 -9.43 0.62
CA GLN A 386 18.03 -8.53 1.24
C GLN A 386 17.37 -7.30 1.89
N GLY A 387 16.50 -6.58 1.18
CA GLY A 387 15.84 -5.39 1.72
C GLY A 387 14.96 -5.73 2.93
N VAL A 388 14.29 -6.89 2.88
CA VAL A 388 13.53 -7.44 4.01
C VAL A 388 14.43 -7.71 5.22
N ALA A 389 15.58 -8.37 5.01
CA ALA A 389 16.55 -8.62 6.08
C ALA A 389 17.14 -7.33 6.67
N MET A 390 17.40 -6.32 5.83
CA MET A 390 17.91 -5.01 6.28
C MET A 390 16.93 -4.27 7.19
N GLU A 391 15.63 -4.27 6.86
CA GLU A 391 14.62 -3.67 7.73
C GLU A 391 14.43 -4.49 9.01
N ARG A 392 14.37 -5.82 8.92
CA ARG A 392 14.25 -6.72 10.08
C ARG A 392 15.37 -6.50 11.09
N ASP A 393 16.60 -6.43 10.61
CA ASP A 393 17.80 -6.32 11.44
C ASP A 393 18.15 -4.86 11.78
N GLY A 394 17.31 -3.90 11.35
CA GLY A 394 17.42 -2.50 11.73
C GLY A 394 18.62 -1.78 11.11
N LEU A 395 19.01 -2.14 9.88
CA LEU A 395 20.15 -1.54 9.17
C LEU A 395 19.81 -0.21 8.49
N ILE A 396 18.54 0.03 8.16
CA ILE A 396 18.11 1.16 7.32
C ILE A 396 17.10 2.06 8.03
N GLU A 397 17.16 3.35 7.69
CA GLU A 397 16.24 4.39 8.11
C GLU A 397 15.80 5.23 6.90
N GLU A 398 14.78 6.08 7.10
CA GLU A 398 14.40 7.09 6.11
C GLU A 398 15.59 8.05 5.86
N GLY A 399 15.85 8.33 4.59
CA GLY A 399 16.91 9.25 4.15
C GLY A 399 16.55 10.72 4.34
N SER A 400 17.40 11.61 3.83
CA SER A 400 17.20 13.06 3.90
C SER A 400 16.04 13.56 3.04
N ALA A 401 15.65 12.80 2.00
CA ALA A 401 14.49 13.09 1.17
C ALA A 401 13.63 11.83 0.95
N VAL A 402 12.38 12.02 0.52
CA VAL A 402 11.33 10.98 0.46
C VAL A 402 11.77 9.72 -0.28
N GLY A 403 12.52 9.84 -1.37
CA GLY A 403 12.97 8.70 -2.17
C GLY A 403 14.17 7.93 -1.62
N PHE A 404 14.84 8.44 -0.59
CA PHE A 404 16.10 7.88 -0.11
C PHE A 404 15.93 7.00 1.13
N LEU A 405 16.83 6.04 1.24
CA LEU A 405 17.17 5.35 2.47
C LEU A 405 18.57 5.79 2.92
N ARG A 406 18.88 5.58 4.19
CA ARG A 406 20.24 5.71 4.72
C ARG A 406 20.53 4.64 5.76
N PRO A 407 21.82 4.34 6.02
CA PRO A 407 22.19 3.44 7.11
C PRO A 407 21.72 4.02 8.46
N LYS A 408 21.25 3.14 9.36
CA LYS A 408 20.89 3.52 10.72
C LYS A 408 22.11 4.08 11.45
N THR A 409 21.90 5.16 12.19
CA THR A 409 22.95 5.71 13.07
C THR A 409 23.13 4.80 14.29
N ALA A 410 24.32 4.20 14.41
CA ALA A 410 24.64 3.30 15.51
C ALA A 410 24.62 4.02 16.86
N LYS A 411 23.93 3.44 17.84
CA LYS A 411 23.92 3.86 19.25
C LYS A 411 24.85 2.97 20.07
N LYS A 412 25.15 3.38 21.30
CA LYS A 412 25.98 2.59 22.23
C LYS A 412 25.35 1.20 22.44
N GLY A 413 26.06 0.16 22.04
CA GLY A 413 25.61 -1.22 22.12
C GLY A 413 25.01 -1.77 20.82
N ASP A 414 24.82 -0.95 19.79
CA ASP A 414 24.38 -1.43 18.47
C ASP A 414 25.50 -2.20 17.77
N PHE A 415 25.13 -3.29 17.12
CA PHE A 415 26.06 -4.16 16.40
C PHE A 415 25.63 -4.29 14.93
N LEU A 416 25.84 -3.21 14.16
CA LEU A 416 25.32 -3.07 12.80
C LEU A 416 26.38 -3.43 11.75
N SER A 417 25.93 -4.07 10.67
CA SER A 417 26.74 -4.27 9.46
C SER A 417 26.95 -2.97 8.67
N SER A 418 28.04 -2.92 7.91
CA SER A 418 28.21 -1.91 6.86
C SER A 418 27.30 -2.21 5.66
N ILE A 419 26.74 -1.17 5.04
CA ILE A 419 26.03 -1.25 3.76
C ILE A 419 27.02 -0.88 2.65
N ILE A 420 27.17 -1.74 1.64
CA ILE A 420 28.03 -1.51 0.48
C ILE A 420 27.12 -1.34 -0.74
N PHE A 421 27.16 -0.16 -1.34
CA PHE A 421 26.37 0.22 -2.50
C PHE A 421 27.28 0.64 -3.64
N LYS A 422 27.14 0.03 -4.82
CA LYS A 422 27.99 0.33 -6.01
C LYS A 422 29.49 0.35 -5.66
N ASN A 423 29.94 -0.71 -4.99
CA ASN A 423 31.31 -0.92 -4.50
C ASN A 423 31.84 0.13 -3.51
N LYS A 424 30.95 0.89 -2.85
CA LYS A 424 31.31 1.90 -1.85
C LYS A 424 30.52 1.68 -0.57
N THR A 425 31.20 1.78 0.57
CA THR A 425 30.52 1.78 1.87
C THR A 425 29.69 3.06 2.01
N VAL A 426 28.42 2.90 2.33
CA VAL A 426 27.52 4.02 2.63
C VAL A 426 27.63 4.34 4.11
N THR A 427 28.01 5.58 4.42
CA THR A 427 28.09 6.07 5.80
C THR A 427 26.71 6.57 6.27
N PRO A 428 26.40 6.58 7.59
CA PRO A 428 25.06 6.95 8.09
C PRO A 428 24.58 8.38 7.72
N ASP A 429 25.50 9.27 7.39
CA ASP A 429 25.23 10.63 6.89
C ASP A 429 24.89 10.69 5.39
N LYS A 430 24.99 9.55 4.67
CA LYS A 430 24.77 9.48 3.23
C LYS A 430 23.55 8.65 2.87
N ASP A 431 22.81 9.20 1.92
CA ASP A 431 21.63 8.59 1.33
C ASP A 431 21.98 7.67 0.16
N PHE A 432 21.10 6.70 -0.11
CA PHE A 432 21.10 5.87 -1.31
C PHE A 432 19.66 5.59 -1.76
N LEU A 433 19.49 5.32 -3.06
CA LEU A 433 18.20 4.91 -3.62
C LEU A 433 17.94 3.43 -3.35
N PRO A 434 16.70 3.03 -3.06
CA PRO A 434 16.36 1.66 -2.75
C PRO A 434 16.16 0.76 -4.00
N ASP A 435 16.48 1.24 -5.20
CA ASP A 435 16.12 0.58 -6.46
C ASP A 435 16.63 -0.87 -6.55
N GLU A 436 17.84 -1.15 -6.08
CA GLU A 436 18.44 -2.50 -6.02
C GLU A 436 17.72 -3.43 -5.03
N LEU A 437 16.89 -2.88 -4.13
CA LEU A 437 16.04 -3.62 -3.21
C LEU A 437 14.65 -3.88 -3.77
N LEU A 438 14.30 -3.33 -4.93
CA LEU A 438 12.98 -3.47 -5.54
C LEU A 438 12.97 -4.61 -6.55
N VAL A 439 11.93 -5.45 -6.45
CA VAL A 439 11.68 -6.54 -7.38
C VAL A 439 10.34 -6.27 -8.07
N LYS A 440 10.35 -6.08 -9.39
CA LYS A 440 9.15 -5.70 -10.13
C LYS A 440 8.14 -6.87 -10.22
N VAL A 441 6.89 -6.57 -9.87
CA VAL A 441 5.72 -7.45 -10.05
C VAL A 441 4.85 -6.86 -11.17
N ILE A 442 4.12 -7.70 -11.88
CA ILE A 442 3.31 -7.30 -13.03
C ILE A 442 1.85 -7.11 -12.58
N PRO A 443 1.28 -5.89 -12.63
CA PRO A 443 -0.16 -5.72 -12.58
C PRO A 443 -0.80 -6.34 -13.83
N MET A 444 -1.77 -7.23 -13.63
CA MET A 444 -2.37 -8.05 -14.67
C MET A 444 -3.89 -7.89 -14.67
N LYS A 445 -4.50 -8.13 -15.83
CA LYS A 445 -5.94 -8.37 -15.91
C LYS A 445 -6.26 -9.77 -15.39
N PRO A 446 -7.40 -9.96 -14.70
CA PRO A 446 -7.85 -11.29 -14.35
C PRO A 446 -8.19 -12.11 -15.60
N PHE A 447 -7.87 -13.40 -15.57
CA PHE A 447 -8.33 -14.36 -16.58
C PHE A 447 -9.74 -14.81 -16.21
N ASN A 448 -10.74 -14.47 -17.04
CA ASN A 448 -12.16 -14.86 -16.85
C ASN A 448 -12.68 -14.61 -15.40
N PRO A 449 -12.76 -13.34 -14.96
CA PRO A 449 -13.06 -13.02 -13.57
C PRO A 449 -14.45 -13.51 -13.15
N GLN A 450 -14.51 -14.28 -12.06
CA GLN A 450 -15.74 -14.60 -11.35
C GLN A 450 -15.61 -14.15 -9.89
N PRO A 451 -16.04 -12.92 -9.56
CA PRO A 451 -15.99 -12.39 -8.21
C PRO A 451 -16.64 -13.32 -7.20
N MET A 452 -16.03 -13.47 -6.02
CA MET A 452 -16.60 -14.27 -4.93
C MET A 452 -17.86 -13.64 -4.30
N PHE A 453 -17.96 -12.32 -4.31
CA PHE A 453 -19.01 -11.56 -3.63
C PHE A 453 -20.01 -10.98 -4.63
N LYS A 454 -21.30 -11.09 -4.31
CA LYS A 454 -22.39 -10.50 -5.11
C LYS A 454 -22.45 -8.98 -4.99
N TYR A 455 -22.10 -8.46 -3.81
CA TYR A 455 -22.28 -7.06 -3.43
C TYR A 455 -20.94 -6.38 -3.13
N LEU A 456 -20.92 -5.07 -3.36
CA LEU A 456 -19.75 -4.20 -3.16
C LEU A 456 -20.14 -2.84 -2.52
N HIS A 457 -21.38 -2.69 -2.05
CA HIS A 457 -21.88 -1.39 -1.57
C HIS A 457 -21.58 -1.11 -0.10
N PHE A 458 -21.20 -2.09 0.71
CA PHE A 458 -20.91 -1.83 2.12
C PHE A 458 -19.68 -0.90 2.24
N PRO A 459 -19.76 0.22 2.97
CA PRO A 459 -18.70 1.23 2.99
C PRO A 459 -17.42 0.77 3.67
N PHE A 460 -16.27 1.31 3.25
CA PHE A 460 -14.98 1.06 3.91
C PHE A 460 -14.99 1.51 5.39
N ASN A 461 -15.77 2.55 5.71
CA ASN A 461 -16.02 3.03 7.07
C ASN A 461 -17.41 2.57 7.58
N GLY A 462 -17.70 1.27 7.41
CA GLY A 462 -18.92 0.61 7.88
C GLY A 462 -19.37 1.04 9.28
N THR A 463 -20.68 1.20 9.45
CA THR A 463 -21.30 1.53 10.75
C THR A 463 -22.57 0.70 10.95
N ASP A 464 -23.10 0.69 12.16
CA ASP A 464 -24.36 0.02 12.48
C ASP A 464 -25.55 0.50 11.63
N VAL A 465 -25.54 1.78 11.23
CA VAL A 465 -26.56 2.34 10.32
C VAL A 465 -26.49 1.68 8.95
N HIS A 466 -25.28 1.56 8.39
CA HIS A 466 -25.08 0.89 7.11
C HIS A 466 -25.42 -0.59 7.17
N PHE A 467 -25.06 -1.25 8.28
CA PHE A 467 -25.39 -2.65 8.54
C PHE A 467 -26.91 -2.86 8.58
N THR A 468 -27.61 -2.04 9.36
CA THR A 468 -29.08 -2.08 9.49
C THR A 468 -29.75 -1.87 8.14
N ALA A 469 -29.33 -0.84 7.39
CA ALA A 469 -29.87 -0.56 6.06
C ALA A 469 -29.65 -1.73 5.10
N HIS A 470 -28.46 -2.33 5.09
CA HIS A 470 -28.15 -3.49 4.26
C HIS A 470 -29.08 -4.68 4.61
N VAL A 471 -29.16 -5.03 5.89
CA VAL A 471 -29.97 -6.17 6.36
C VAL A 471 -31.45 -5.96 6.00
N GLN A 472 -31.98 -4.74 6.15
CA GLN A 472 -33.36 -4.42 5.81
C GLN A 472 -33.64 -4.54 4.30
N VAL A 473 -32.75 -4.00 3.46
CA VAL A 473 -32.90 -4.02 2.00
C VAL A 473 -32.85 -5.46 1.46
N HIS A 474 -31.96 -6.28 2.00
CA HIS A 474 -31.72 -7.65 1.53
C HIS A 474 -32.39 -8.72 2.41
N ARG A 475 -33.36 -8.36 3.25
CA ARG A 475 -33.99 -9.25 4.26
C ARG A 475 -34.67 -10.50 3.69
N ASN A 476 -35.08 -10.45 2.42
CA ASN A 476 -35.77 -11.55 1.75
C ASN A 476 -34.80 -12.52 1.05
N GLU A 477 -33.49 -12.22 1.06
CA GLU A 477 -32.49 -13.08 0.44
C GLU A 477 -32.03 -14.17 1.40
N PRO A 478 -31.62 -15.35 0.90
CA PRO A 478 -30.94 -16.35 1.71
C PRO A 478 -29.66 -15.78 2.33
N ILE A 479 -29.28 -16.20 3.54
CA ILE A 479 -28.11 -15.68 4.29
C ILE A 479 -26.82 -15.63 3.46
N HIS A 480 -26.49 -16.69 2.72
CA HIS A 480 -25.29 -16.75 1.88
C HIS A 480 -25.28 -15.73 0.73
N VAL A 481 -26.45 -15.26 0.29
CA VAL A 481 -26.61 -14.22 -0.72
C VAL A 481 -26.65 -12.85 -0.06
N GLN A 482 -27.47 -12.71 0.99
CA GLN A 482 -27.67 -11.49 1.76
C GLN A 482 -26.31 -10.93 2.20
N PHE A 483 -25.46 -11.74 2.81
CA PHE A 483 -24.17 -11.31 3.35
C PHE A 483 -23.00 -11.43 2.37
N SER A 484 -23.25 -11.57 1.07
CA SER A 484 -22.21 -11.72 0.04
C SER A 484 -21.54 -10.39 -0.31
N ASP A 485 -20.96 -9.71 0.69
CA ASP A 485 -20.12 -8.50 0.59
C ASP A 485 -18.91 -8.67 1.50
N PHE A 486 -17.70 -8.48 0.97
CA PHE A 486 -16.46 -8.69 1.73
C PHE A 486 -16.37 -7.83 2.99
N LEU A 487 -16.64 -6.52 2.88
CA LEU A 487 -16.48 -5.58 3.99
C LEU A 487 -17.58 -5.79 5.03
N LEU A 488 -18.78 -6.16 4.60
CA LEU A 488 -19.86 -6.53 5.52
C LEU A 488 -19.47 -7.74 6.36
N LEU A 489 -18.86 -8.77 5.76
CA LEU A 489 -18.41 -9.96 6.48
C LEU A 489 -17.32 -9.63 7.51
N LEU A 490 -16.37 -8.74 7.16
CA LEU A 490 -15.39 -8.24 8.13
C LEU A 490 -16.03 -7.46 9.28
N PHE A 491 -17.16 -6.80 9.03
CA PHE A 491 -17.89 -6.02 10.03
C PHE A 491 -18.73 -6.89 10.98
N LEU A 492 -19.13 -8.10 10.58
CA LEU A 492 -20.02 -8.97 11.39
C LEU A 492 -19.56 -9.20 12.83
N PRO A 493 -18.28 -9.51 13.13
CA PRO A 493 -17.83 -9.75 14.50
C PRO A 493 -17.94 -8.52 15.41
N GLN A 494 -18.18 -7.32 14.85
CA GLN A 494 -18.38 -6.10 15.60
C GLN A 494 -19.84 -5.94 16.08
N VAL A 495 -20.80 -6.61 15.43
CA VAL A 495 -22.24 -6.46 15.67
C VAL A 495 -22.93 -7.71 16.23
N MET A 496 -22.25 -8.85 16.20
CA MET A 496 -22.73 -10.14 16.73
C MET A 496 -21.57 -11.01 17.25
N GLU A 497 -21.92 -12.10 17.92
CA GLU A 497 -20.95 -13.08 18.44
C GLU A 497 -20.05 -13.64 17.32
N GLU A 498 -18.73 -13.67 17.55
CA GLU A 498 -17.73 -14.11 16.57
C GLU A 498 -18.05 -15.50 15.98
N SER A 499 -18.49 -16.46 16.81
CA SER A 499 -18.85 -17.80 16.32
C SER A 499 -20.02 -17.78 15.35
N LEU A 500 -21.01 -16.89 15.57
CA LEU A 500 -22.18 -16.78 14.70
C LEU A 500 -21.83 -16.06 13.40
N ALA A 501 -20.98 -15.03 13.48
CA ALA A 501 -20.42 -14.37 12.31
C ALA A 501 -19.67 -15.36 11.41
N LEU A 502 -18.85 -16.24 11.98
CA LEU A 502 -18.12 -17.25 11.22
C LEU A 502 -19.04 -18.30 10.55
N GLU A 503 -20.20 -18.62 11.13
CA GLU A 503 -21.20 -19.46 10.46
C GLU A 503 -21.78 -18.79 9.21
N ILE A 504 -22.06 -17.49 9.26
CA ILE A 504 -22.49 -16.71 8.09
C ILE A 504 -21.38 -16.73 7.02
N VAL A 505 -20.14 -16.52 7.43
CA VAL A 505 -18.98 -16.54 6.54
C VAL A 505 -18.83 -17.90 5.84
N ARG A 506 -18.97 -19.02 6.56
CA ARG A 506 -18.97 -20.38 5.99
C ARG A 506 -20.11 -20.58 4.99
N SER A 507 -21.30 -20.08 5.32
CA SER A 507 -22.47 -20.13 4.43
C SER A 507 -22.21 -19.37 3.12
N VAL A 508 -21.64 -18.16 3.18
CA VAL A 508 -21.24 -17.39 1.98
C VAL A 508 -20.19 -18.14 1.16
N LYS A 509 -19.13 -18.66 1.80
CA LYS A 509 -18.09 -19.43 1.12
C LYS A 509 -18.63 -20.68 0.43
N ALA A 510 -19.56 -21.38 1.06
CA ALA A 510 -20.18 -22.57 0.50
C ALA A 510 -21.19 -22.26 -0.62
N GLY A 511 -21.63 -21.00 -0.74
CA GLY A 511 -22.70 -20.62 -1.66
C GLY A 511 -24.04 -21.30 -1.33
N ALA A 512 -24.25 -21.65 -0.06
CA ALA A 512 -25.40 -22.43 0.39
C ALA A 512 -25.91 -21.92 1.75
N PRO A 513 -27.23 -22.00 2.03
CA PRO A 513 -27.79 -21.54 3.30
C PRO A 513 -27.24 -22.35 4.48
N PRO A 514 -27.16 -21.75 5.68
CA PRO A 514 -26.68 -22.44 6.85
C PRO A 514 -27.70 -23.50 7.32
N PRO A 515 -27.28 -24.48 8.14
CA PRO A 515 -28.21 -25.43 8.76
C PRO A 515 -29.35 -24.75 9.52
N ALA A 516 -30.54 -25.35 9.56
CA ALA A 516 -31.75 -24.71 10.11
C ALA A 516 -31.61 -24.22 11.57
N ASN A 517 -30.87 -24.95 12.41
CA ASN A 517 -30.60 -24.54 13.79
C ASN A 517 -29.68 -23.30 13.86
N VAL A 518 -28.75 -23.16 12.91
CA VAL A 518 -27.86 -22.01 12.80
C VAL A 518 -28.63 -20.82 12.22
N GLN A 519 -29.45 -21.04 11.18
CA GLN A 519 -30.34 -20.03 10.61
C GLN A 519 -31.21 -19.38 11.68
N ALA A 520 -31.87 -20.17 12.53
CA ALA A 520 -32.72 -19.64 13.61
C ALA A 520 -31.96 -18.73 14.60
N ARG A 521 -30.69 -19.06 14.90
CA ARG A 521 -29.82 -18.22 15.74
C ARG A 521 -29.43 -16.92 15.05
N ILE A 522 -29.14 -16.97 13.76
CA ILE A 522 -28.85 -15.79 12.93
C ILE A 522 -30.07 -14.87 12.89
N ASP A 523 -31.25 -15.41 12.58
CA ASP A 523 -32.49 -14.64 12.51
C ASP A 523 -32.82 -13.97 13.86
N TYR A 524 -32.61 -14.69 14.96
CA TYR A 524 -32.77 -14.14 16.30
C TYR A 524 -31.81 -12.97 16.56
N ALA A 525 -30.52 -13.12 16.18
CA ALA A 525 -29.52 -12.05 16.33
C ALA A 525 -29.81 -10.83 15.44
N LEU A 526 -30.39 -11.05 14.26
CA LEU A 526 -30.74 -10.00 13.31
C LEU A 526 -32.04 -9.27 13.64
N LYS A 527 -32.91 -9.85 14.48
CA LYS A 527 -34.25 -9.30 14.79
C LYS A 527 -34.22 -7.84 15.25
N LYS A 528 -33.18 -7.42 15.97
CA LYS A 528 -33.02 -6.02 16.44
C LYS A 528 -32.74 -5.00 15.32
N TYR A 529 -32.35 -5.45 14.13
CA TYR A 529 -32.00 -4.59 12.99
C TYR A 529 -33.09 -4.56 11.91
N VAL A 530 -34.12 -5.39 12.03
CA VAL A 530 -35.21 -5.51 11.04
C VAL A 530 -36.47 -4.75 11.49
N GLN A 531 -36.47 -4.17 12.68
CA GLN A 531 -37.59 -3.41 13.25
C GLN A 531 -37.68 -1.98 12.73
#